data_AF-A0AAX2TMN5-F1
#
_entry.id   AF-A0AAX2TMN5-F1
#
_cell.length_a   1.000
_cell.length_b   1.000
_cell.length_c   1.000
_cell.angle_alpha   90.00
_cell.angle_beta   90.00
_cell.angle_gamma   90.00
#
_symmetry.space_group_name_H-M   'P 1'
#
loop_
_entity.id
_entity.type
_entity.pdbx_description
1 polymer ?
#
loop_
_entity_poly.entity_id
_entity_poly.type
_entity_poly.pdbx_seq_one_letter_code
_entity_poly.pdbx_strand_id
1 'polypeptide(L)'
;MIFEYCRCSKVRIPARAQVSEAILLAEGQKSAVTEYYLNHGEWPKNNDEAGVASSGEIKGKYVESVTVTNGVVTAEMKSDGVNKEIKGKRLSLWAKRQAGSVKWFCGRPVQRANVAAANDDKADDVTKDDTNAIETKHLPSTCRDPFSAS
;
A
#
# COMPACT_ATOMS: atom_id res chain seq x y z
N MET A 1 -28.39 -12.88 31.30
CA MET A 1 -27.69 -11.61 31.60
C MET A 1 -26.22 -11.91 31.78
N ILE A 2 -25.40 -11.18 31.03
CA ILE A 2 -23.98 -10.92 31.26
C ILE A 2 -23.09 -12.18 31.14
N PHE A 3 -22.85 -12.58 29.89
CA PHE A 3 -21.51 -13.07 29.53
C PHE A 3 -20.56 -11.92 29.85
N GLU A 4 -19.88 -12.08 30.97
CA GLU A 4 -18.78 -11.27 31.42
C GLU A 4 -17.70 -11.37 30.32
N TYR A 5 -17.76 -10.42 29.38
CA TYR A 5 -16.71 -10.19 28.41
C TYR A 5 -15.45 -9.92 29.23
N CYS A 6 -14.67 -10.99 29.39
CA CYS A 6 -13.29 -10.98 29.84
C CYS A 6 -12.67 -9.67 29.37
N ARG A 7 -12.30 -8.81 30.33
CA ARG A 7 -11.50 -7.61 30.09
C ARG A 7 -10.34 -8.05 29.22
N CYS A 8 -10.49 -7.85 27.91
CA CYS A 8 -9.47 -8.17 26.94
C CYS A 8 -8.36 -7.18 27.24
N SER A 9 -7.41 -7.66 28.06
CA SER A 9 -6.13 -7.02 28.29
C SER A 9 -5.68 -6.39 26.98
N LYS A 10 -5.13 -5.17 27.03
CA LYS A 10 -4.48 -4.54 25.86
C LYS A 10 -3.46 -5.53 25.28
N VAL A 11 -3.90 -6.41 24.39
CA VAL A 11 -3.04 -7.31 23.64
C VAL A 11 -2.21 -6.34 22.82
N ARG A 12 -0.91 -6.23 23.14
CA ARG A 12 0.02 -5.53 22.28
C ARG A 12 0.03 -6.29 20.96
N ILE A 13 -0.83 -5.87 20.04
CA ILE A 13 -0.95 -6.45 18.72
C ILE A 13 0.44 -6.38 18.08
N PRO A 14 0.98 -7.52 17.59
CA PRO A 14 2.32 -7.55 17.05
C PRO A 14 2.42 -6.62 15.83
N ALA A 15 3.61 -6.07 15.59
CA ALA A 15 3.84 -5.16 14.47
C ALA A 15 3.37 -5.73 13.12
N ARG A 16 3.56 -7.05 12.90
CA ARG A 16 3.06 -7.75 11.71
C ARG A 16 1.54 -7.63 11.51
N ALA A 17 0.77 -7.76 12.59
CA ALA A 17 -0.68 -7.65 12.52
C ALA A 17 -1.13 -6.20 12.29
N GLN A 18 -0.39 -5.21 12.82
CA GLN A 18 -0.64 -3.79 12.51
C GLN A 18 -0.36 -3.49 11.03
N VAL A 19 0.72 -4.04 10.48
CA VAL A 19 1.07 -3.93 9.05
C VAL A 19 0.05 -4.63 8.15
N SER A 20 -0.52 -5.77 8.58
CA SER A 20 -1.59 -6.44 7.82
C SER A 20 -2.82 -5.56 7.62
N GLU A 21 -3.20 -4.74 8.61
CA GLU A 21 -4.31 -3.79 8.45
C GLU A 21 -3.99 -2.74 7.37
N ALA A 22 -2.74 -2.26 7.33
CA ALA A 22 -2.29 -1.30 6.33
C ALA A 22 -2.32 -1.87 4.91
N ILE A 23 -1.94 -3.13 4.77
CA ILE A 23 -2.05 -3.85 3.50
C ILE A 23 -3.51 -3.93 3.08
N LEU A 24 -4.42 -4.38 3.96
CA LEU A 24 -5.85 -4.49 3.61
C LEU A 24 -6.47 -3.17 3.15
N LEU A 25 -6.11 -2.05 3.79
CA LEU A 25 -6.58 -0.72 3.37
C LEU A 25 -6.01 -0.29 2.00
N ALA A 26 -4.73 -0.58 1.74
CA ALA A 26 -4.12 -0.32 0.45
C ALA A 26 -4.70 -1.23 -0.65
N GLU A 27 -5.03 -2.47 -0.32
CA GLU A 27 -5.64 -3.42 -1.26
C GLU A 27 -7.03 -2.97 -1.71
N GLY A 28 -7.79 -2.28 -0.86
CA GLY A 28 -9.05 -1.65 -1.23
C GLY A 28 -8.93 -0.66 -2.39
N GLN A 29 -7.74 -0.09 -2.62
CA GLN A 29 -7.50 0.89 -3.69
C GLN A 29 -7.11 0.23 -5.02
N LYS A 30 -6.74 -1.06 -5.02
CA LYS A 30 -6.28 -1.78 -6.22
C LYS A 30 -7.31 -1.76 -7.34
N SER A 31 -8.59 -1.92 -7.00
CA SER A 31 -9.67 -1.97 -8.00
C SER A 31 -9.75 -0.65 -8.76
N ALA A 32 -9.82 0.47 -8.05
CA ALA A 32 -9.94 1.80 -8.64
C ALA A 32 -8.71 2.17 -9.49
N VAL A 33 -7.50 1.88 -8.99
CA VAL A 33 -6.24 2.13 -9.72
C VAL A 33 -6.16 1.27 -10.99
N THR A 34 -6.59 0.01 -10.93
CA THR A 34 -6.58 -0.88 -12.10
C THR A 34 -7.64 -0.47 -13.12
N GLU A 35 -8.84 -0.09 -12.68
CA GLU A 35 -9.91 0.39 -13.55
C GLU A 35 -9.51 1.67 -14.28
N TYR A 36 -8.88 2.62 -13.58
CA TYR A 36 -8.35 3.83 -14.22
C TYR A 36 -7.33 3.48 -15.31
N TYR A 37 -6.39 2.57 -15.01
CA TYR A 37 -5.38 2.12 -15.96
C TYR A 37 -5.98 1.43 -17.19
N LEU A 38 -7.00 0.60 -17.01
CA LEU A 38 -7.68 -0.08 -18.12
C LEU A 38 -8.47 0.89 -19.01
N ASN A 39 -9.02 1.97 -18.44
CA ASN A 39 -9.81 2.95 -19.18
C ASN A 39 -8.95 4.01 -19.90
N HIS A 40 -7.85 4.46 -19.29
CA HIS A 40 -7.02 5.54 -19.82
C HIS A 40 -5.72 5.06 -20.46
N GLY A 41 -5.32 3.81 -20.20
CA GLY A 41 -4.03 3.28 -20.63
C GLY A 41 -2.85 3.90 -19.90
N GLU A 42 -3.06 4.64 -18.81
CA GLU A 42 -2.02 5.23 -17.98
C GLU A 42 -2.38 5.10 -16.50
N TRP A 43 -1.37 5.09 -15.64
CA TRP A 43 -1.59 5.03 -14.20
C TRP A 43 -2.14 6.36 -13.67
N PRO A 44 -3.01 6.36 -12.64
CA PRO A 44 -3.51 7.60 -12.06
C PRO A 44 -2.39 8.35 -11.31
N LYS A 45 -2.30 9.67 -11.49
CA LYS A 45 -1.27 10.51 -10.84
C LYS A 45 -1.46 10.58 -9.33
N ASN A 46 -2.72 10.61 -8.88
CA ASN A 46 -3.12 10.87 -7.51
C ASN A 46 -4.42 10.14 -7.14
N ASN A 47 -4.84 10.27 -5.88
CA ASN A 47 -6.09 9.69 -5.37
C ASN A 47 -7.33 10.17 -6.13
N ASP A 48 -7.38 11.46 -6.50
CA ASP A 48 -8.55 12.06 -7.16
C ASP A 48 -8.73 11.51 -8.57
N GLU A 49 -7.65 11.36 -9.34
CA GLU A 49 -7.67 10.73 -10.67
C GLU A 49 -8.05 9.25 -10.57
N ALA A 50 -7.56 8.54 -9.55
CA ALA A 50 -7.96 7.16 -9.31
C ALA A 50 -9.44 7.02 -8.87
N GLY A 51 -10.14 8.13 -8.56
CA GLY A 51 -11.51 8.10 -8.07
C GLY A 51 -11.65 7.56 -6.64
N VAL A 52 -10.59 7.68 -5.83
CA VAL A 52 -10.59 7.25 -4.42
C VAL A 52 -10.58 8.46 -3.49
N ALA A 53 -10.94 8.24 -2.21
CA ALA A 53 -10.93 9.29 -1.21
C ALA A 53 -9.55 9.93 -1.06
N SER A 54 -9.51 11.17 -0.56
CA SER A 54 -8.25 11.87 -0.33
C SER A 54 -7.36 11.08 0.64
N SER A 55 -6.03 11.22 0.51
CA SER A 55 -5.09 10.35 1.23
C SER A 55 -5.25 10.37 2.76
N GLY A 56 -5.67 11.50 3.34
CA GLY A 56 -5.92 11.67 4.77
C GLY A 56 -7.30 11.17 5.25
N GLU A 57 -8.21 10.86 4.33
CA GLU A 57 -9.50 10.23 4.64
C GLU A 57 -9.39 8.71 4.67
N ILE A 58 -8.44 8.13 3.92
CA ILE A 58 -8.13 6.70 3.95
C ILE A 58 -7.23 6.39 5.16
N LYS A 59 -7.84 6.39 6.35
CA LYS A 59 -7.17 6.14 7.63
C LYS A 59 -7.76 4.92 8.34
N GLY A 60 -6.89 4.21 9.05
CA GLY A 60 -7.25 3.02 9.82
C GLY A 60 -7.08 3.22 11.31
N LYS A 61 -7.13 2.12 12.06
CA LYS A 61 -6.71 2.10 13.46
C LYS A 61 -5.22 2.37 13.57
N TYR A 62 -4.41 1.75 12.70
CA TYR A 62 -2.94 1.86 12.69
C TYR A 62 -2.35 2.57 11.46
N VAL A 63 -3.19 2.92 10.49
CA VAL A 63 -2.80 3.63 9.26
C VAL A 63 -3.14 5.10 9.38
N GLU A 64 -2.17 5.96 9.08
CA GLU A 64 -2.33 7.41 9.02
C GLU A 64 -2.96 7.82 7.69
N SER A 65 -2.40 7.36 6.58
CA SER A 65 -2.84 7.71 5.24
C SER A 65 -2.55 6.60 4.22
N VAL A 66 -3.32 6.60 3.13
CA VAL A 66 -3.04 5.81 1.93
C VAL A 66 -3.00 6.74 0.74
N THR A 67 -1.83 6.85 0.13
CA THR A 67 -1.59 7.75 -1.00
C THR A 67 -1.39 6.94 -2.27
N VAL A 68 -2.07 7.32 -3.34
CA VAL A 68 -1.83 6.84 -4.70
C VAL A 68 -0.93 7.86 -5.38
N THR A 69 0.18 7.41 -5.96
CA THR A 69 1.09 8.25 -6.74
C THR A 69 1.55 7.49 -7.96
N ASN A 70 1.16 7.96 -9.15
CA ASN A 70 1.47 7.31 -10.42
C ASN A 70 1.14 5.79 -10.38
N GLY A 71 -0.03 5.43 -9.85
CA GLY A 71 -0.49 4.04 -9.69
C GLY A 71 0.21 3.22 -8.60
N VAL A 72 1.18 3.79 -7.88
CA VAL A 72 1.75 3.17 -6.67
C VAL A 72 0.89 3.56 -5.48
N VAL A 73 0.39 2.58 -4.74
CA VAL A 73 -0.40 2.77 -3.53
C VAL A 73 0.53 2.63 -2.32
N THR A 74 0.80 3.71 -1.62
CA THR A 74 1.66 3.74 -0.44
C THR A 74 0.83 3.95 0.82
N ALA A 75 0.90 3.01 1.75
CA ALA A 75 0.29 3.14 3.08
C ALA A 75 1.32 3.60 4.10
N GLU A 76 0.95 4.58 4.91
CA GLU A 76 1.76 5.11 6.01
C GLU A 76 1.17 4.70 7.37
N MET A 77 2.01 4.18 8.25
CA MET A 77 1.64 3.82 9.61
C MET A 77 1.59 5.06 10.50
N LYS A 78 0.66 5.08 11.47
CA LYS A 78 0.55 6.19 12.43
C LYS A 78 1.84 6.42 13.23
N SER A 79 2.00 7.65 13.75
CA SER A 79 3.03 7.99 14.74
C SER A 79 2.72 7.40 16.12
N ASP A 80 1.43 7.17 16.42
CA ASP A 80 0.91 6.80 17.73
C ASP A 80 0.02 5.56 17.71
N GLY A 81 -0.01 4.83 18.82
CA GLY A 81 -0.76 3.57 18.94
C GLY A 81 -0.18 2.38 18.17
N VAL A 82 0.95 2.55 17.48
CA VAL A 82 1.67 1.48 16.75
C VAL A 82 2.99 1.11 17.42
N ASN A 83 3.54 -0.05 17.06
CA ASN A 83 4.84 -0.51 17.55
C ASN A 83 5.94 0.49 17.15
N LYS A 84 6.88 0.76 18.07
CA LYS A 84 7.99 1.70 17.89
C LYS A 84 8.79 1.46 16.60
N GLU A 85 8.92 0.20 16.19
CA GLU A 85 9.69 -0.18 15.00
C GLU A 85 8.95 0.05 13.68
N ILE A 86 7.66 0.40 13.71
CA ILE A 86 6.85 0.67 12.51
C ILE A 86 6.20 2.07 12.51
N LYS A 87 6.46 2.89 13.53
CA LYS A 87 5.95 4.26 13.62
C LYS A 87 6.38 5.11 12.42
N GLY A 88 5.42 5.74 11.75
CA GLY A 88 5.69 6.58 10.57
C GLY A 88 6.34 5.83 9.41
N LYS A 89 6.33 4.49 9.45
CA LYS A 89 6.90 3.66 8.40
C LYS A 89 5.90 3.39 7.29
N ARG A 90 6.40 3.08 6.10
CA ARG A 90 5.61 2.96 4.88
C ARG A 90 5.83 1.60 4.21
N LEU A 91 4.80 1.16 3.49
CA LEU A 91 4.85 0.06 2.53
C LEU A 91 4.18 0.51 1.23
N SER A 92 4.49 -0.14 0.12
CA SER A 92 3.84 0.17 -1.15
C SER A 92 3.35 -1.07 -1.86
N LEU A 93 2.25 -0.88 -2.57
CA LEU A 93 1.70 -1.81 -3.52
C LEU A 93 1.78 -1.16 -4.89
N TRP A 94 2.30 -1.88 -5.85
CA TRP A 94 2.41 -1.40 -7.23
C TRP A 94 2.00 -2.52 -8.16
N ALA A 95 1.57 -2.14 -9.35
CA ALA A 95 1.17 -3.09 -10.35
C ALA A 95 2.02 -2.94 -11.61
N LYS A 96 2.20 -4.05 -12.32
CA LYS A 96 2.82 -4.09 -13.64
C LYS A 96 1.90 -4.81 -14.61
N ARG A 97 1.86 -4.39 -15.86
CA ARG A 97 1.11 -5.05 -16.91
C ARG A 97 1.81 -6.33 -17.33
N GLN A 98 1.04 -7.40 -17.43
CA GLN A 98 1.47 -8.72 -17.88
C GLN A 98 0.48 -9.24 -18.92
N ALA A 99 0.87 -9.22 -20.20
CA ALA A 99 0.18 -9.85 -21.34
C ALA A 99 -1.37 -9.92 -21.24
N GLY A 100 -2.03 -8.77 -21.07
CA GLY A 100 -3.50 -8.66 -20.99
C GLY A 100 -4.10 -8.63 -19.58
N SER A 101 -3.27 -8.68 -18.54
CA SER A 101 -3.66 -8.55 -17.13
C SER A 101 -2.74 -7.61 -16.37
N VAL A 102 -3.13 -7.24 -15.15
CA VAL A 102 -2.31 -6.45 -14.23
C VAL A 102 -1.90 -7.33 -13.06
N LYS A 103 -0.60 -7.45 -12.81
CA LYS A 103 -0.03 -8.18 -11.67
C LYS A 103 0.36 -7.19 -10.58
N TRP A 104 -0.16 -7.40 -9.38
CA TRP A 104 0.14 -6.58 -8.21
C TRP A 104 1.27 -7.18 -7.38
N PHE A 105 2.09 -6.30 -6.83
CA PHE A 105 3.19 -6.58 -5.93
C PHE A 105 3.02 -5.80 -4.64
N CYS A 106 3.58 -6.31 -3.56
CA CYS A 106 3.52 -5.69 -2.24
C CYS A 106 4.88 -5.80 -1.56
N GLY A 107 5.39 -4.69 -1.05
CA GLY A 107 6.68 -4.71 -0.39
C GLY A 107 7.07 -3.38 0.24
N ARG A 108 8.39 -3.18 0.30
CA ARG A 108 8.98 -1.91 0.72
C ARG A 108 8.50 -0.78 -0.19
N PRO A 109 8.58 0.49 0.26
CA PRO A 109 8.13 1.59 -0.57
C PRO A 109 8.91 1.66 -1.87
N VAL A 110 8.17 2.02 -2.91
CA VAL A 110 8.68 2.20 -4.27
C VAL A 110 8.06 3.47 -4.83
N GLN A 111 8.71 4.02 -5.85
CA GLN A 111 8.21 5.17 -6.58
C GLN A 111 8.21 4.86 -8.06
N ARG A 112 7.24 5.43 -8.77
CA ARG A 112 7.19 5.38 -10.23
C ARG A 112 7.47 6.79 -10.75
N ALA A 113 8.49 6.92 -11.59
CA ALA A 113 8.97 8.20 -12.06
C ALA A 113 7.91 8.98 -12.87
N ASN A 114 7.12 8.28 -13.69
CA ASN A 114 6.13 8.88 -14.59
C ASN A 114 4.77 8.19 -14.47
N VAL A 115 3.70 8.91 -14.80
CA VAL A 115 2.47 8.26 -15.23
C VAL A 115 2.72 7.58 -16.55
N ALA A 116 2.68 6.28 -16.47
CA ALA A 116 3.27 5.43 -17.44
C ALA A 116 2.20 5.03 -18.44
N ALA A 117 2.30 5.54 -19.66
CA ALA A 117 1.41 5.19 -20.75
C ALA A 117 1.68 3.76 -21.22
N ALA A 118 0.63 3.03 -21.57
CA ALA A 118 0.62 1.61 -21.95
C ALA A 118 1.55 1.23 -23.13
N ASN A 119 2.17 2.21 -23.80
CA ASN A 119 3.04 2.05 -24.97
C ASN A 119 4.53 2.34 -24.66
N ASP A 120 4.90 2.57 -23.40
CA ASP A 120 6.30 2.74 -22.99
C ASP A 120 6.84 1.41 -22.44
N ASP A 121 7.96 0.91 -22.98
CA ASP A 121 8.61 -0.31 -22.51
C ASP A 121 9.06 -0.22 -21.03
N LYS A 122 9.14 1.00 -20.48
CA LYS A 122 9.46 1.28 -19.08
C LYS A 122 8.30 1.86 -18.28
N ALA A 123 7.09 1.86 -18.83
CA ALA A 123 5.93 2.38 -18.12
C ALA A 123 5.78 1.72 -16.74
N ASP A 124 6.03 0.42 -16.67
CA ASP A 124 5.80 -0.35 -15.45
C ASP A 124 6.96 -0.42 -14.46
N ASP A 125 8.05 0.26 -14.75
CA ASP A 125 9.21 0.25 -13.87
C ASP A 125 9.00 1.13 -12.64
N VAL A 126 9.29 0.53 -11.49
CA VAL A 126 9.34 1.21 -10.20
C VAL A 126 10.77 1.21 -9.68
N THR A 127 11.15 2.29 -9.02
CA THR A 127 12.41 2.42 -8.32
C THR A 127 12.18 2.28 -6.83
N LYS A 128 13.19 1.79 -6.11
CA LYS A 128 13.15 1.69 -4.65
C LYS A 128 13.01 3.07 -4.01
N ASP A 129 12.12 3.19 -3.03
CA ASP A 129 12.04 4.34 -2.13
C ASP A 129 12.23 3.83 -0.69
N ASP A 130 13.45 3.95 -0.18
CA ASP A 130 13.77 3.46 1.16
C ASP A 130 13.28 4.38 2.28
N THR A 131 12.64 5.50 1.94
CA THR A 131 12.17 6.49 2.89
C THR A 131 11.19 5.87 3.86
N ASN A 132 11.58 5.79 5.13
CA ASN A 132 10.79 5.20 6.22
C ASN A 132 10.25 3.79 5.92
N ALA A 133 10.98 2.97 5.16
CA ALA A 133 10.53 1.63 4.79
C ALA A 133 10.29 0.71 6.00
N ILE A 134 9.14 0.03 6.03
CA ILE A 134 8.89 -1.04 6.99
C ILE A 134 9.94 -2.15 6.80
N GLU A 135 10.55 -2.58 7.90
CA GLU A 135 11.51 -3.69 7.87
C GLU A 135 10.83 -5.00 7.46
N THR A 136 11.51 -5.79 6.63
CA THR A 136 10.98 -7.05 6.08
C THR A 136 10.56 -8.05 7.16
N LYS A 137 11.15 -7.98 8.36
CA LYS A 137 10.75 -8.80 9.51
C LYS A 137 9.32 -8.51 9.98
N HIS A 138 8.77 -7.32 9.71
CA HIS A 138 7.39 -6.94 10.05
C HIS A 138 6.42 -7.06 8.89
N LEU A 139 6.90 -7.29 7.67
CA LEU A 139 6.05 -7.57 6.52
C LEU A 139 5.59 -9.03 6.54
N PRO A 140 4.33 -9.33 6.20
CA PRO A 140 3.86 -10.69 5.90
C PRO A 140 4.67 -11.31 4.76
N SER A 141 4.69 -12.65 4.65
CA SER A 141 5.41 -13.33 3.56
C SER A 141 4.91 -12.94 2.18
N THR A 142 3.62 -12.60 2.06
CA THR A 142 2.95 -12.18 0.82
C THR A 142 3.22 -10.72 0.44
N CYS A 143 3.93 -9.96 1.28
CA CYS A 143 4.24 -8.55 1.02
C CYS A 143 5.75 -8.29 1.18
N ARG A 144 6.56 -9.11 0.52
CA ARG A 144 8.03 -9.02 0.54
C ARG A 144 8.61 -9.01 -0.88
N ASP A 145 7.84 -8.52 -1.84
CA ASP A 145 8.29 -8.46 -3.22
C ASP A 145 9.44 -7.46 -3.37
N PRO A 146 10.51 -7.80 -4.11
CA PRO A 146 11.52 -6.83 -4.49
C PRO A 146 10.93 -5.84 -5.50
N PHE A 147 11.42 -4.60 -5.51
CA PHE A 147 11.00 -3.57 -6.47
C PHE A 147 11.18 -4.01 -7.93
N SER A 148 12.14 -4.91 -8.19
CA SER A 148 12.42 -5.49 -9.51
C SER A 148 11.53 -6.68 -9.88
N ALA A 149 10.54 -7.04 -9.06
CA ALA A 149 9.62 -8.13 -9.37
C ALA A 149 8.82 -7.85 -10.66
N SER A 150 8.54 -8.89 -11.45
CA SER A 150 7.85 -8.84 -12.74
C SER A 150 6.76 -9.90 -12.84
#